data_AF-D3ADB4-F1
#
_entry.id   AF-D3ADB4-F1
#
_cell.length_a   1.000
_cell.length_b   1.000
_cell.length_c   1.000
_cell.angle_alpha   90.00
_cell.angle_beta   90.00
_cell.angle_gamma   90.00
#
_symmetry.space_group_name_H-M   'P 1'
#
loop_
_entity.id
_entity.type
_entity.pdbx_description
1 polymer ?
#
loop_
_entity_poly.entity_id
_entity_poly.type
_entity_poly.pdbx_seq_one_letter_code
_entity_poly.pdbx_strand_id
1 'polypeptide(L)'
;MDRNKRYVESTLDVIKKITEMDPSITVNNVGEVDFIIDYHRPKSPNWVWEWIKTIFVCIICFCGASFAIMTFNNDGGVKDVFGEIYQIVMGKESSGFTILEVSYSAGLALGIIGFFNHFAKIKINTDPTPLEVEMRLYEDSISKTLIQNDGRKEQDIDIT
;
A
#
# COMPACT_ATOMS: atom_id res chain seq x y z
N MET A 1 36.62 0.81 -1.15
CA MET A 1 36.47 -0.04 0.06
C MET A 1 35.03 0.15 0.51
N ASP A 2 34.12 -0.52 -0.18
CA ASP A 2 32.71 -0.13 -0.29
C ASP A 2 31.79 -1.29 0.11
N ARG A 3 31.46 -1.42 1.39
CA ARG A 3 30.35 -2.30 1.79
C ARG A 3 29.53 -1.63 2.89
N ASN A 4 28.21 -1.62 2.69
CA ASN A 4 27.27 -1.57 3.80
C ASN A 4 27.66 -2.70 4.76
N LYS A 5 27.98 -2.34 6.00
CA LYS A 5 28.42 -3.29 7.02
C LYS A 5 27.32 -3.35 8.07
N ARG A 6 26.85 -4.57 8.29
CA ARG A 6 26.02 -4.94 9.42
C ARG A 6 26.95 -5.41 10.52
N TYR A 7 26.88 -4.75 11.67
CA TYR A 7 27.57 -5.19 12.87
C TYR A 7 26.54 -5.86 13.76
N VAL A 8 26.86 -7.04 14.26
CA VAL A 8 26.09 -7.70 15.31
C VAL A 8 26.85 -7.41 16.59
N GLU A 9 26.21 -6.70 17.50
CA GLU A 9 26.80 -6.26 18.77
C GLU A 9 25.94 -6.79 19.92
N SER A 10 26.57 -7.04 21.06
CA SER A 10 25.87 -7.53 22.25
C SER A 10 25.79 -6.44 23.31
N THR A 11 24.68 -6.42 24.05
CA THR A 11 24.45 -5.52 25.19
C THR A 11 25.49 -5.73 26.28
N LEU A 12 26.12 -6.91 26.35
CA LEU A 12 27.23 -7.20 27.26
C LEU A 12 28.47 -6.33 27.00
N ASP A 13 28.80 -6.06 25.74
CA ASP A 13 29.95 -5.21 25.37
C ASP A 13 29.71 -3.75 25.78
N VAL A 14 28.44 -3.31 25.73
CA VAL A 14 28.01 -1.99 26.18
C VAL A 14 28.06 -1.90 27.71
N ILE A 15 27.54 -2.90 28.42
CA ILE A 15 27.57 -2.97 29.89
C ILE A 15 29.02 -2.94 30.38
N LYS A 16 29.90 -3.73 29.77
CA LYS A 16 31.32 -3.78 30.12
C LYS A 16 31.99 -2.41 29.99
N LYS A 17 31.75 -1.69 28.88
CA LYS A 17 32.26 -0.31 28.71
C LYS A 17 31.72 0.66 29.75
N ILE A 18 30.44 0.55 30.12
CA ILE A 18 29.85 1.40 31.16
C ILE A 18 30.50 1.13 32.52
N THR A 19 30.69 -0.14 32.87
CA THR A 19 31.36 -0.54 34.12
C THR A 19 32.85 -0.16 34.14
N GLU A 20 33.54 -0.18 33.00
CA GLU A 20 34.93 0.30 32.88
C GLU A 20 35.05 1.82 33.07
N MET A 21 34.01 2.59 32.71
CA MET A 21 33.99 4.04 32.94
C MET A 21 33.69 4.41 34.40
N ASP A 22 32.76 3.68 35.04
CA ASP A 22 32.42 3.89 36.44
C ASP A 22 31.92 2.58 37.09
N PRO A 23 32.70 1.99 38.02
CA PRO A 23 32.34 0.76 38.71
C PRO A 23 31.11 0.87 39.63
N SER A 24 30.67 2.09 39.96
CA SER A 24 29.54 2.33 40.87
C SER A 24 28.17 2.26 40.17
N ILE A 25 28.15 2.22 38.83
CA ILE A 25 26.93 2.17 38.04
C ILE A 25 26.40 0.74 37.93
N THR A 26 25.20 0.51 38.47
CA THR A 26 24.47 -0.76 38.28
C THR A 26 23.63 -0.68 37.02
N VAL A 27 23.97 -1.47 35.98
CA VAL A 27 23.22 -1.52 34.72
C VAL A 27 22.26 -2.72 34.74
N ASN A 28 20.98 -2.48 34.46
CA ASN A 28 19.97 -3.52 34.27
C ASN A 28 19.45 -3.47 32.83
N ASN A 29 19.66 -4.55 32.06
CA ASN A 29 19.14 -4.65 30.70
C ASN A 29 17.67 -5.10 30.74
N VAL A 30 16.79 -4.29 30.17
CA VAL A 30 15.34 -4.56 30.07
C VAL A 30 14.94 -4.97 28.64
N GLY A 31 15.89 -5.00 27.69
CA GLY A 31 15.66 -5.27 26.27
C GLY A 31 16.45 -6.47 25.71
N GLU A 32 16.47 -6.58 24.38
CA GLU A 32 17.23 -7.63 23.68
C GLU A 32 18.73 -7.56 23.97
N VAL A 33 19.36 -8.73 24.02
CA VAL A 33 20.78 -8.88 24.37
C VAL A 33 21.68 -8.75 23.15
N ASP A 34 21.15 -9.01 21.95
CA ASP A 34 21.87 -8.90 20.69
C ASP A 34 21.14 -7.91 19.78
N PHE A 35 21.88 -6.98 19.18
CA PHE A 35 21.31 -5.98 18.28
C PHE A 35 22.18 -5.82 17.04
N ILE A 36 21.52 -5.45 15.93
CA ILE A 36 22.19 -5.26 14.64
C ILE A 36 22.29 -3.77 14.35
N ILE A 37 23.52 -3.26 14.23
CA ILE A 37 23.77 -1.91 13.72
C ILE A 37 23.94 -2.00 12.21
N ASP A 38 22.92 -1.57 11.46
CA ASP A 38 22.99 -1.48 10.00
C ASP A 38 23.37 -0.04 9.58
N TYR A 39 24.66 0.17 9.32
CA TYR A 39 25.15 1.48 8.93
C TYR A 39 24.80 1.78 7.48
N HIS A 40 23.80 2.64 7.29
CA HIS A 40 23.42 3.18 6.00
C HIS A 40 24.05 4.55 5.79
N ARG A 41 25.02 4.65 4.87
CA ARG A 41 25.49 5.97 4.42
C ARG A 41 24.30 6.71 3.78
N PRO A 42 24.06 7.99 4.11
CA PRO A 42 23.06 8.78 3.40
C PRO A 42 23.43 8.79 1.92
N LYS A 43 22.60 8.16 1.09
CA LYS A 43 22.71 8.25 -0.37
C LYS A 43 22.41 9.70 -0.72
N SER A 44 23.26 10.33 -1.55
CA SER A 44 22.96 11.66 -2.07
C SER A 44 21.61 11.59 -2.79
N PRO A 45 20.62 12.43 -2.43
CA PRO A 45 19.33 12.41 -3.09
C PRO A 45 19.53 12.76 -4.56
N ASN A 46 19.10 11.86 -5.44
CA ASN A 46 19.11 12.11 -6.88
C ASN A 46 17.89 12.97 -7.21
N TRP A 47 17.96 14.27 -6.90
CA TRP A 47 16.86 15.22 -6.99
C TRP A 47 16.15 15.18 -8.36
N VAL A 48 16.91 15.06 -9.44
CA VAL A 48 16.36 14.93 -10.81
C VAL A 48 15.50 13.67 -10.95
N TRP A 49 15.94 12.55 -10.39
CA TRP A 49 15.23 11.28 -10.45
C TRP A 49 13.95 11.30 -9.60
N GLU A 50 13.99 11.99 -8.46
CA GLU A 50 12.83 12.21 -7.61
C GLU A 50 11.78 13.07 -8.32
N TRP A 51 12.18 14.18 -8.94
CA TRP A 51 11.26 15.03 -9.71
C TRP A 51 10.65 14.33 -10.93
N ILE A 52 11.43 13.53 -11.66
CA ILE A 52 10.91 12.74 -12.80
C ILE A 52 9.82 11.78 -12.31
N LYS A 53 10.05 11.07 -11.21
CA LYS A 53 9.04 10.18 -10.62
C LYS A 53 7.80 10.95 -10.20
N THR A 54 7.96 12.10 -9.55
CA THR A 54 6.84 12.94 -9.13
C THR A 54 6.01 13.40 -10.32
N ILE A 55 6.64 13.95 -11.36
CA ILE A 55 5.95 14.40 -12.58
C ILE A 55 5.23 13.23 -13.26
N PHE A 56 5.87 12.07 -13.34
CA PHE A 56 5.26 10.87 -13.92
C PHE A 56 3.99 10.45 -13.16
N VAL A 57 4.06 10.40 -11.82
CA VAL A 57 2.88 10.11 -10.98
C VAL A 57 1.81 11.17 -11.16
N CYS A 58 2.16 12.46 -11.20
CA CYS A 58 1.22 13.55 -11.42
C CYS A 58 0.49 13.43 -12.77
N ILE A 59 1.20 13.07 -13.85
CA ILE A 59 0.59 12.87 -15.17
C ILE A 59 -0.40 11.71 -15.13
N ILE A 60 -0.03 10.58 -14.53
CA ILE A 60 -0.93 9.42 -14.40
C ILE A 60 -2.17 9.79 -13.60
N CYS A 61 -2.01 10.47 -12.45
CA CYS A 61 -3.12 10.91 -11.62
C CYS A 61 -4.03 11.91 -12.37
N PHE A 62 -3.44 12.85 -13.10
CA PHE A 62 -4.20 13.82 -13.89
C PHE A 62 -5.03 13.13 -14.97
N CYS A 63 -4.41 12.26 -15.78
CA CYS A 63 -5.11 11.51 -16.82
C CYS A 63 -6.21 10.60 -16.23
N GLY A 64 -5.92 9.92 -15.12
CA GLY A 64 -6.89 9.07 -14.43
C GLY A 64 -8.08 9.86 -13.88
N ALA A 65 -7.82 11.01 -13.25
CA ALA A 65 -8.87 11.89 -12.74
C ALA A 65 -9.72 12.50 -13.87
N SER A 66 -9.09 13.01 -14.94
CA SER A 66 -9.81 13.51 -16.11
C SER A 66 -10.67 12.42 -16.77
N PHE A 67 -10.13 11.22 -16.92
CA PHE A 67 -10.88 10.08 -17.45
C PHE A 67 -12.08 9.72 -16.57
N ALA A 68 -11.88 9.63 -15.25
CA ALA A 68 -12.95 9.38 -14.29
C ALA A 68 -14.06 10.44 -14.40
N ILE A 69 -13.69 11.73 -14.45
CA ILE A 69 -14.65 12.84 -14.60
C ILE A 69 -15.42 12.72 -15.92
N MET A 70 -14.74 12.47 -17.05
CA MET A 70 -15.39 12.32 -18.36
C MET A 70 -16.38 11.16 -18.37
N THR A 71 -15.99 10.01 -17.84
CA THR A 71 -16.86 8.82 -17.78
C THR A 71 -18.02 8.97 -16.81
N PHE A 72 -17.84 9.71 -15.72
CA PHE A 72 -18.88 9.97 -14.73
C PHE A 72 -19.88 11.03 -15.22
N ASN A 73 -19.42 12.04 -15.95
CA ASN A 73 -20.28 13.09 -16.49
C ASN A 73 -21.07 12.64 -17.72
N ASN A 74 -20.53 11.72 -18.53
CA ASN A 74 -21.18 11.21 -19.74
C ASN A 74 -22.12 10.02 -19.48
N ASP A 75 -22.92 10.07 -18.39
CA ASP A 75 -23.91 9.05 -18.00
C ASP A 75 -23.38 7.58 -18.07
N GLY A 76 -22.13 7.37 -17.65
CA GLY A 76 -21.53 6.05 -17.41
C GLY A 76 -20.89 5.34 -18.61
N GLY A 77 -20.88 5.94 -19.80
CA GLY A 77 -20.41 5.29 -21.04
C GLY A 77 -18.91 5.44 -21.32
N VAL A 78 -18.08 4.47 -20.91
CA VAL A 78 -16.65 4.40 -21.33
C VAL A 78 -16.52 4.35 -22.87
N LYS A 79 -17.47 3.68 -23.53
CA LYS A 79 -17.51 3.55 -25.00
C LYS A 79 -17.70 4.88 -25.70
N ASP A 80 -18.53 5.75 -25.14
CA ASP A 80 -18.86 7.05 -25.73
C ASP A 80 -17.65 7.99 -25.62
N VAL A 81 -16.98 8.00 -24.46
CA VAL A 81 -15.73 8.76 -24.25
C VAL A 81 -14.64 8.29 -25.22
N PHE A 82 -14.49 6.98 -25.41
CA PHE A 82 -13.52 6.45 -26.37
C PHE A 82 -13.90 6.68 -27.82
N GLY A 83 -15.20 6.66 -28.16
CA GLY A 83 -15.70 7.03 -29.47
C GLY A 83 -15.35 8.47 -29.83
N GLU A 84 -15.57 9.39 -28.90
CA GLU A 84 -15.31 10.82 -29.07
C GLU A 84 -13.80 11.12 -29.16
N ILE A 85 -12.98 10.52 -28.28
CA ILE A 85 -11.52 10.64 -28.36
C ILE A 85 -11.01 10.05 -29.69
N TYR A 86 -11.54 8.91 -30.12
CA TYR A 86 -11.16 8.29 -31.39
C TYR A 86 -11.52 9.19 -32.58
N GLN A 87 -12.69 9.82 -32.56
CA GLN A 87 -13.13 10.74 -33.60
C GLN A 87 -12.26 12.00 -33.65
N ILE A 88 -11.91 12.58 -32.51
CA ILE A 88 -11.04 13.77 -32.44
C ILE A 88 -9.64 13.46 -32.99
N VAL A 89 -9.09 12.28 -32.67
CA VAL A 89 -7.73 11.90 -33.06
C VAL A 89 -7.65 11.39 -34.51
N MET A 90 -8.61 10.57 -34.94
CA MET A 90 -8.57 9.87 -36.23
C MET A 90 -9.43 10.54 -37.31
N GLY A 91 -10.28 11.52 -36.96
CA GLY A 91 -11.16 12.24 -37.87
C GLY A 91 -12.30 11.42 -38.46
N LYS A 92 -12.53 10.20 -37.96
CA LYS A 92 -13.57 9.27 -38.43
C LYS A 92 -14.31 8.63 -37.26
N GLU A 93 -15.57 8.30 -37.48
CA GLU A 93 -16.43 7.60 -36.52
C GLU A 93 -15.81 6.26 -36.09
N SER A 94 -15.93 5.96 -34.79
CA SER A 94 -15.44 4.72 -34.19
C SER A 94 -16.26 3.52 -34.65
N SER A 95 -15.63 2.52 -35.26
CA SER A 95 -16.29 1.29 -35.70
C SER A 95 -16.43 0.28 -34.55
N GLY A 96 -17.07 0.66 -33.44
CA GLY A 96 -17.55 -0.22 -32.34
C GLY A 96 -16.54 -1.09 -31.56
N PHE A 97 -15.35 -1.37 -32.10
CA PHE A 97 -14.29 -2.18 -31.52
C PHE A 97 -12.96 -1.48 -31.79
N THR A 98 -12.61 -0.51 -30.94
CA THR A 98 -11.43 0.34 -31.11
C THR A 98 -10.23 -0.17 -30.32
N ILE A 99 -9.03 0.15 -30.81
CA ILE A 99 -7.77 -0.21 -30.14
C ILE A 99 -7.69 0.34 -28.71
N LEU A 100 -8.38 1.46 -28.45
CA LEU A 100 -8.50 2.08 -27.12
C LEU A 100 -9.18 1.14 -26.13
N GLU A 101 -10.32 0.53 -26.48
CA GLU A 101 -11.04 -0.40 -25.60
C GLU A 101 -10.20 -1.61 -25.23
N VAL A 102 -9.45 -2.16 -26.19
CA VAL A 102 -8.57 -3.31 -25.97
C VAL A 102 -7.43 -2.93 -25.02
N SER A 103 -6.77 -1.80 -25.27
CA SER A 103 -5.67 -1.31 -24.42
C SER A 103 -6.14 -0.95 -23.01
N TYR A 104 -7.32 -0.34 -22.88
CA TYR A 104 -7.95 -0.01 -21.61
C TYR A 104 -8.30 -1.27 -20.82
N SER A 105 -8.91 -2.27 -21.45
CA SER A 105 -9.29 -3.52 -20.79
C SER A 105 -8.05 -4.29 -20.31
N ALA A 106 -6.99 -4.35 -21.13
CA ALA A 106 -5.72 -4.96 -20.74
C ALA A 106 -5.06 -4.20 -19.58
N GLY A 107 -5.02 -2.87 -19.64
CA GLY A 107 -4.48 -2.02 -18.59
C GLY A 107 -5.26 -2.11 -17.28
N LEU A 108 -6.60 -2.13 -17.35
CA LEU A 108 -7.48 -2.32 -16.20
C LEU A 108 -7.28 -3.69 -15.56
N ALA A 109 -7.24 -4.76 -16.37
CA ALA A 109 -6.99 -6.11 -15.88
C ALA A 109 -5.62 -6.22 -15.18
N LEU A 110 -4.56 -5.72 -15.81
CA LEU A 110 -3.22 -5.68 -15.21
C LEU A 110 -3.17 -4.82 -13.95
N GLY A 111 -3.88 -3.69 -13.93
CA GLY A 111 -3.97 -2.79 -12.78
C GLY A 111 -4.67 -3.44 -11.60
N ILE A 112 -5.82 -4.08 -11.82
CA ILE A 112 -6.56 -4.82 -10.78
C ILE A 112 -5.73 -6.00 -10.28
N ILE A 113 -5.13 -6.79 -11.17
CA ILE A 113 -4.27 -7.92 -10.79
C ILE A 113 -3.06 -7.44 -9.98
N GLY A 114 -2.46 -6.30 -10.34
CA GLY A 114 -1.35 -5.69 -9.62
C GLY A 114 -1.74 -5.07 -8.27
N PHE A 115 -2.87 -4.38 -8.20
CA PHE A 115 -3.39 -3.73 -6.99
C PHE A 115 -3.88 -4.74 -5.96
N PHE A 116 -4.63 -5.74 -6.40
CA PHE A 116 -5.11 -6.86 -5.59
C PHE A 116 -4.14 -8.04 -5.58
N ASN A 117 -2.86 -7.84 -5.96
CA ASN A 117 -1.86 -8.90 -6.08
C ASN A 117 -1.57 -9.59 -4.74
N HIS A 118 -2.45 -10.51 -4.36
CA HIS A 118 -2.36 -11.43 -3.23
C HIS A 118 -1.96 -12.85 -3.69
N PHE A 119 -1.85 -13.10 -5.01
CA PHE A 119 -1.53 -14.44 -5.55
C PHE A 119 -0.06 -14.66 -5.91
N ALA A 120 0.73 -13.60 -6.10
CA ALA A 120 2.17 -13.76 -6.17
C ALA A 120 2.72 -13.87 -4.74
N LYS A 121 3.37 -14.99 -4.42
CA LYS A 121 4.22 -15.21 -3.22
C LYS A 121 5.35 -14.17 -3.03
N ILE A 122 5.38 -13.09 -3.80
CA ILE A 122 6.36 -12.02 -3.72
C ILE A 122 5.82 -10.97 -2.74
N LYS A 123 6.18 -11.15 -1.47
CA LYS A 123 5.94 -10.20 -0.39
C LYS A 123 6.76 -8.92 -0.67
N ILE A 124 6.20 -7.97 -1.41
CA ILE A 124 6.89 -6.69 -1.69
C ILE A 124 6.85 -5.78 -0.45
N ASN A 125 5.83 -5.89 0.41
CA ASN A 125 5.73 -5.19 1.69
C ASN A 125 5.09 -6.06 2.78
N THR A 126 5.38 -5.72 4.03
CA THR A 126 4.85 -6.39 5.25
C THR A 126 3.42 -5.94 5.58
N ASP A 127 2.89 -4.94 4.87
CA ASP A 127 1.58 -4.34 5.10
C ASP A 127 0.44 -5.24 4.56
N PRO A 128 -0.70 -5.31 5.26
CA PRO A 128 -1.85 -6.09 4.83
C PRO A 128 -2.42 -5.56 3.51
N THR A 129 -2.85 -6.46 2.63
CA THR A 129 -3.44 -6.06 1.34
C THR A 129 -4.80 -5.37 1.55
N PRO A 130 -5.25 -4.46 0.66
CA PRO A 130 -6.55 -3.81 0.77
C PRO A 130 -7.73 -4.79 0.93
N LEU A 131 -7.70 -5.92 0.22
CA LEU A 131 -8.69 -7.00 0.37
C LEU A 131 -8.66 -7.65 1.76
N GLU A 132 -7.47 -7.87 2.31
CA GLU A 132 -7.31 -8.42 3.66
C GLU A 132 -7.87 -7.47 4.71
N VAL A 133 -7.70 -6.16 4.54
CA VAL A 133 -8.31 -5.15 5.42
C VAL A 133 -9.83 -5.21 5.34
N GLU A 134 -10.41 -5.26 4.14
CA GLU A 134 -11.87 -5.36 3.97
C GLU A 134 -12.44 -6.66 4.55
N MET A 135 -11.75 -7.79 4.38
CA MET A 135 -12.17 -9.07 4.98
C MET A 135 -12.15 -9.03 6.50
N ARG A 136 -11.12 -8.42 7.12
CA ARG A 136 -11.09 -8.23 8.58
C ARG A 136 -12.21 -7.32 9.07
N LEU A 137 -12.48 -6.21 8.36
CA LEU A 137 -13.59 -5.31 8.70
C LEU A 137 -14.94 -6.01 8.57
N TYR A 138 -15.09 -6.87 7.56
CA TYR A 138 -16.28 -7.69 7.38
C TYR A 138 -16.45 -8.68 8.54
N GLU A 139 -15.41 -9.44 8.89
CA GLU A 139 -15.42 -10.37 10.03
C GLU A 139 -15.73 -9.66 11.35
N ASP A 140 -15.13 -8.50 11.60
CA ASP A 140 -15.37 -7.70 12.80
C ASP A 140 -16.82 -7.20 12.87
N SER A 141 -17.38 -6.78 11.72
CA SER A 141 -18.78 -6.36 11.60
C SER A 141 -19.75 -7.50 11.88
N ILE A 142 -19.45 -8.71 11.40
CA ILE A 142 -20.24 -9.92 11.70
C ILE A 142 -20.17 -10.24 13.19
N SER A 143 -18.97 -10.28 13.76
CA SER A 143 -18.75 -10.59 15.18
C SER A 143 -19.49 -9.61 16.09
N LYS A 144 -19.37 -8.30 15.80
CA LYS A 144 -20.11 -7.24 16.51
C LYS A 144 -21.62 -7.41 16.41
N THR A 145 -22.13 -7.77 15.24
CA THR A 145 -23.57 -8.00 15.02
C THR A 145 -24.08 -9.22 15.80
N LEU A 146 -23.27 -10.28 15.88
CA LEU A 146 -23.61 -11.47 16.67
C LEU A 146 -23.68 -11.13 18.17
N ILE A 147 -22.68 -10.41 18.70
CA ILE A 147 -22.64 -10.00 20.11
C ILE A 147 -23.83 -9.08 20.46
N GLN A 148 -24.15 -8.10 19.59
CA GLN A 148 -25.30 -7.22 19.81
C GLN A 148 -26.64 -7.98 19.80
N ASN A 149 -26.77 -8.99 18.94
CA ASN A 149 -27.97 -9.82 18.92
C ASN A 149 -28.08 -10.71 20.15
N ASP A 150 -26.98 -11.22 20.67
CA ASP A 150 -26.97 -12.05 21.88
C ASP A 150 -27.29 -11.23 23.13
N GLY A 151 -26.66 -10.05 23.30
CA GLY A 151 -26.98 -9.13 24.40
C GLY A 151 -28.42 -8.61 24.38
N ARG A 152 -29.05 -8.52 23.20
CA ARG A 152 -30.48 -8.22 23.08
C ARG A 152 -31.37 -9.39 23.49
N LYS A 153 -30.96 -10.63 23.24
CA LYS A 153 -31.69 -11.80 23.72
C LYS A 153 -31.65 -11.88 25.23
N GLU A 154 -30.50 -11.63 25.87
CA GLU A 154 -30.38 -11.62 27.33
C GLU A 154 -31.24 -10.53 28.00
N GLN A 155 -31.41 -9.35 27.37
CA GLN A 155 -32.29 -8.29 27.90
C GLN A 155 -33.80 -8.61 27.80
N ASP A 156 -34.21 -9.46 26.86
CA ASP A 156 -35.63 -9.86 26.70
C ASP A 156 -36.05 -10.93 27.72
N ILE A 157 -35.09 -11.62 28.34
CA ILE A 157 -35.34 -12.70 29.33
C ILE A 157 -35.43 -12.20 30.77
N ASP A 158 -35.12 -10.92 31.04
CA ASP A 158 -35.06 -10.35 32.40
C ASP A 158 -36.21 -9.36 32.66
N ILE A 159 -37.42 -9.76 32.30
CA ILE A 159 -38.67 -9.16 32.79
C ILE A 159 -39.39 -10.16 33.72
N THR A 160 -39.08 -10.11 35.02
CA THR A 160 -39.91 -10.64 36.11
C THR A 160 -39.90 -9.66 37.28
#